data_AF-A0A8H4APW9-F1
#
_entry.id   AF-A0A8H4APW9-F1
#
_cell.length_a   1.000
_cell.length_b   1.000
_cell.length_c   1.000
_cell.angle_alpha   90.00
_cell.angle_beta   90.00
_cell.angle_gamma   90.00
#
_symmetry.space_group_name_H-M   'P 1'
#
loop_
_entity.id
_entity.type
_entity.pdbx_description
1 polymer ?
#
loop_
_entity_poly.entity_id
_entity_poly.type
_entity_poly.pdbx_seq_one_letter_code
_entity_poly.pdbx_strand_id
1 'polypeptide(L)'
;MHLPLEQPMGAEEYVIADNDLITTKMPNDEEIIEAIKNCECIEPGDEVSNKLISSAQTLGFIDGILSFLEQQPDSSFCIDVSLIQNLGKLKKDVRLKHITSKCQATLDSFISSAN
;
A
#
# COMPACT_ATOMS: atom_id res chain seq x y z
N MET A 1 -21.43 -21.67 2.37
CA MET A 1 -21.27 -22.46 3.60
C MET A 1 -20.19 -21.76 4.42
N HIS A 2 -20.54 -21.24 5.59
CA HIS A 2 -19.63 -20.47 6.45
C HIS A 2 -18.80 -21.49 7.26
N LEU A 3 -17.48 -21.59 7.03
CA LEU A 3 -16.63 -22.42 7.87
C LEU A 3 -16.37 -21.67 9.18
N PRO A 4 -16.67 -22.23 10.36
CA PRO A 4 -16.35 -21.61 11.63
C PRO A 4 -14.87 -21.89 11.94
N LEU A 5 -13.99 -20.97 11.56
CA LEU A 5 -12.55 -21.04 11.89
C LEU A 5 -12.23 -20.60 13.34
N GLU A 6 -13.24 -20.40 14.18
CA GLU A 6 -13.09 -19.88 15.56
C GLU A 6 -13.07 -20.95 16.66
N GLN A 7 -13.14 -22.24 16.32
CA GLN A 7 -12.99 -23.32 17.31
C GLN A 7 -11.66 -24.05 17.12
N PRO A 8 -10.89 -24.30 18.21
CA PRO A 8 -9.67 -25.09 18.12
C PRO A 8 -10.02 -26.52 17.69
N MET A 9 -9.68 -26.85 16.45
CA MET A 9 -9.86 -28.16 15.86
C MET A 9 -8.83 -29.14 16.44
N GLY A 10 -9.28 -30.33 16.86
CA GLY A 10 -8.39 -31.39 17.30
C GLY A 10 -7.59 -32.02 16.15
N ALA A 11 -6.48 -32.69 16.45
CA ALA A 11 -5.65 -33.35 15.43
C ALA A 11 -6.45 -34.41 14.64
N GLU A 12 -7.40 -35.09 15.29
CA GLU A 12 -8.26 -36.10 14.68
C GLU A 12 -9.27 -35.47 13.72
N GLU A 13 -9.86 -34.34 14.11
CA GLU A 13 -10.78 -33.56 13.28
C GLU A 13 -10.07 -32.94 12.07
N TYR A 14 -8.80 -32.55 12.23
CA TYR A 14 -7.96 -32.08 11.13
C TYR A 14 -7.72 -33.18 10.10
N VAL A 15 -7.39 -34.40 10.54
CA VAL A 15 -7.16 -35.53 9.62
C VAL A 15 -8.45 -35.91 8.87
N ILE A 16 -9.61 -35.82 9.52
CA ILE A 16 -10.90 -36.08 8.85
C ILE A 16 -11.18 -34.97 7.82
N ALA A 17 -11.03 -33.69 8.20
CA ALA A 17 -11.24 -32.57 7.29
C ALA A 17 -10.29 -32.58 6.09
N ASP A 18 -9.02 -32.95 6.31
CA ASP A 18 -8.01 -33.07 5.25
C ASP A 18 -8.33 -34.24 4.31
N ASN A 19 -8.73 -35.39 4.86
CA ASN A 19 -9.18 -36.54 4.04
C ASN A 19 -10.45 -36.23 3.25
N ASP A 20 -11.40 -35.49 3.83
CA ASP A 20 -12.58 -35.01 3.11
C ASP A 20 -12.19 -34.00 2.02
N LEU A 21 -11.19 -33.15 2.25
CA LEU A 21 -10.65 -32.23 1.24
C LEU A 21 -9.97 -32.97 0.07
N ILE A 22 -9.32 -34.10 0.33
CA ILE A 22 -8.72 -34.97 -0.71
C ILE A 22 -9.79 -35.55 -1.64
N THR A 23 -11.06 -35.67 -1.19
CA THR A 23 -12.17 -36.08 -2.07
C THR A 23 -12.60 -34.99 -3.06
N THR A 24 -12.16 -33.75 -2.88
CA THR A 24 -12.32 -32.69 -3.88
C THR A 24 -11.41 -33.02 -5.06
N LYS A 25 -12.01 -33.59 -6.10
CA LYS A 25 -11.34 -34.00 -7.35
C LYS A 25 -10.33 -32.92 -7.78
N MET A 26 -9.06 -33.32 -7.90
CA MET A 26 -8.01 -32.45 -8.44
C MET A 26 -8.47 -31.93 -9.81
N PRO A 27 -8.45 -30.61 -10.05
CA PRO A 27 -8.85 -30.06 -11.34
C PRO A 27 -7.93 -30.62 -12.43
N ASN A 28 -8.51 -30.99 -13.56
CA ASN A 28 -7.72 -31.45 -14.70
C ASN A 28 -7.08 -30.27 -15.45
N ASP A 29 -6.16 -30.58 -16.36
CA ASP A 29 -5.43 -29.57 -17.13
C ASP A 29 -6.39 -28.66 -17.91
N GLU A 30 -7.51 -29.19 -18.44
CA GLU A 30 -8.51 -28.40 -19.16
C GLU A 30 -9.22 -27.38 -18.24
N GLU A 31 -9.61 -27.79 -17.04
CA GLU A 31 -10.24 -26.94 -16.02
C GLU A 31 -9.26 -25.86 -15.53
N ILE A 32 -7.97 -26.20 -15.39
CA ILE A 32 -6.91 -25.24 -15.05
C ILE A 32 -6.75 -24.21 -16.16
N ILE A 33 -6.67 -24.64 -17.42
CA ILE A 33 -6.53 -23.75 -18.58
C ILE A 33 -7.75 -22.83 -18.71
N GLU A 34 -8.96 -23.33 -18.49
CA GLU A 34 -10.18 -22.53 -18.51
C GLU A 34 -10.22 -21.51 -17.37
N ALA A 35 -9.81 -21.90 -16.16
CA ALA A 35 -9.68 -20.98 -15.04
C ALA A 35 -8.66 -19.85 -15.30
N ILE A 36 -7.54 -20.14 -15.98
CA ILE A 36 -6.55 -19.13 -16.36
C ILE A 36 -7.12 -18.20 -17.45
N LYS A 37 -7.83 -18.73 -18.44
CA LYS A 37 -8.45 -17.93 -19.52
C LYS A 37 -9.56 -17.00 -19.01
N ASN A 38 -10.33 -17.47 -18.04
CA ASN A 38 -11.40 -16.70 -17.40
C ASN A 38 -10.92 -15.90 -16.19
N CYS A 39 -9.65 -16.03 -15.82
CA CYS A 39 -9.03 -15.10 -14.91
C CYS A 39 -8.96 -13.78 -15.68
N GLU A 40 -9.71 -12.77 -15.22
CA GLU A 40 -9.38 -11.39 -15.54
C GLU A 40 -7.96 -11.18 -15.00
N CYS A 41 -6.97 -11.51 -15.83
CA CYS A 41 -5.64 -10.98 -15.68
C CYS A 41 -5.88 -9.48 -15.66
N ILE A 42 -5.81 -8.89 -14.47
CA ILE A 42 -5.56 -7.47 -14.31
C ILE A 42 -4.32 -7.29 -15.18
N GLU A 43 -4.51 -6.76 -16.39
CA GLU A 43 -3.41 -6.33 -17.23
C GLU A 43 -2.48 -5.57 -16.29
N PRO A 44 -1.15 -5.81 -16.31
CA PRO A 44 -0.25 -5.04 -15.47
C PRO A 44 -0.53 -3.58 -15.79
N GLY A 45 -1.27 -2.94 -14.87
CA GLY A 45 -2.08 -1.79 -15.22
C GLY A 45 -1.18 -0.74 -15.83
N ASP A 46 -1.69 -0.10 -16.88
CA ASP A 46 -1.27 1.23 -17.31
C ASP A 46 -0.53 1.92 -16.18
N GLU A 47 0.74 2.28 -16.41
CA GLU A 47 1.56 3.09 -15.51
C GLU A 47 0.63 4.03 -14.77
N VAL A 48 0.39 3.74 -13.47
CA VAL A 48 -0.60 4.45 -12.65
C VAL A 48 -0.40 5.92 -12.94
N SER A 49 -1.32 6.52 -13.70
CA SER A 49 -1.18 7.88 -14.21
C SER A 49 -0.69 8.72 -13.05
N ASN A 50 0.57 9.19 -13.11
CA ASN A 50 1.25 9.82 -11.98
C ASN A 50 0.50 11.08 -11.63
N LYS A 51 -0.56 10.93 -10.83
CA LYS A 51 -1.48 11.99 -10.51
C LYS A 51 -0.68 12.99 -9.70
N LEU A 52 -0.56 14.19 -10.23
CA LEU A 52 0.18 15.25 -9.57
C LEU A 52 -0.45 15.50 -8.19
N ILE A 53 0.25 15.15 -7.12
CA ILE A 53 -0.20 15.39 -5.75
C ILE A 53 0.28 16.75 -5.27
N SER A 54 -0.53 17.42 -4.45
CA SER A 54 -0.14 18.69 -3.84
C SER A 54 0.94 18.47 -2.78
N SER A 55 1.76 19.48 -2.51
CA SER A 55 2.77 19.43 -1.44
C SER A 55 2.17 19.18 -0.06
N ALA A 56 0.93 19.63 0.19
CA ALA A 56 0.22 19.34 1.43
C ALA A 56 -0.12 17.84 1.57
N GLN A 57 -0.58 17.22 0.48
CA GLN A 57 -0.82 15.78 0.45
C GLN A 57 0.48 14.99 0.60
N THR A 58 1.56 15.40 -0.08
CA THR A 58 2.87 14.78 0.07
C THR A 58 3.36 14.80 1.51
N LEU A 59 3.22 15.93 2.21
CA LEU A 59 3.58 16.02 3.63
C LEU A 59 2.74 15.07 4.50
N GLY A 60 1.43 15.01 4.26
CA GLY A 60 0.55 14.08 4.97
C GLY A 60 0.92 12.61 4.77
N PHE A 61 1.31 12.21 3.56
CA PHE A 61 1.78 10.85 3.29
C PHE A 61 3.11 10.55 3.98
N ILE A 62 4.07 11.48 3.92
CA ILE A 62 5.35 11.30 4.61
C ILE A 62 5.14 11.15 6.13
N ASP A 63 4.25 11.96 6.72
CA ASP A 63 3.91 11.87 8.14
C ASP A 63 3.24 10.54 8.48
N GLY A 64 2.30 10.08 7.66
CA GLY A 64 1.66 8.79 7.85
C GLY A 64 2.64 7.62 7.79
N ILE A 65 3.59 7.64 6.86
CA ILE A 65 4.66 6.63 6.78
C ILE A 65 5.51 6.68 8.04
N LEU A 66 6.03 7.85 8.43
CA LEU A 66 6.87 7.98 9.63
C LEU A 66 6.15 7.47 10.89
N SER A 67 4.89 7.84 11.09
CA SER A 67 4.10 7.37 12.22
C SER A 67 3.86 5.86 12.19
N PHE A 68 3.63 5.27 11.02
CA PHE A 68 3.52 3.82 10.88
C PHE A 68 4.83 3.12 11.29
N LEU A 69 5.97 3.65 10.85
CA LEU A 69 7.29 3.09 11.18
C LEU A 69 7.59 3.21 12.68
N GLU A 70 7.21 4.33 13.32
CA GLU A 70 7.37 4.55 14.76
C GLU A 70 6.48 3.63 15.62
N GLN A 71 5.33 3.20 15.12
CA GLN A 71 4.36 2.37 15.84
C GLN A 71 4.63 0.87 15.74
N GLN A 72 5.64 0.42 14.99
CA GLN A 72 5.91 -0.99 14.84
C GLN A 72 6.43 -1.60 16.16
N PRO A 73 5.77 -2.62 16.72
CA PRO A 73 6.27 -3.32 17.89
C PRO A 73 7.54 -4.09 17.53
N ASP A 74 8.52 -4.03 18.42
CA ASP A 74 9.92 -4.36 18.19
C ASP A 74 10.21 -5.62 17.34
N SER A 75 11.18 -5.45 16.43
CA SER A 75 12.10 -6.44 15.83
C SER A 75 11.71 -7.24 14.57
N SER A 76 10.45 -7.31 14.12
CA SER A 76 10.17 -8.03 12.85
C SER A 76 10.43 -7.19 11.60
N PHE A 77 10.32 -5.86 11.72
CA PHE A 77 10.45 -4.92 10.62
C PHE A 77 11.73 -4.10 10.77
N CYS A 78 12.83 -4.62 10.24
CA CYS A 78 14.12 -3.93 10.22
C CYS A 78 14.11 -2.88 9.09
N ILE A 79 13.81 -1.63 9.44
CA ILE A 79 13.92 -0.51 8.52
C ILE A 79 15.33 0.05 8.62
N ASP A 80 15.98 0.25 7.47
CA ASP A 80 17.25 0.96 7.43
C ASP A 80 17.07 2.40 7.95
N VAL A 81 17.85 2.75 8.97
CA VAL A 81 17.91 4.10 9.55
C VAL A 81 18.17 5.16 8.46
N SER A 82 18.91 4.81 7.41
CA SER A 82 19.17 5.69 6.27
C SER A 82 17.88 6.09 5.54
N LEU A 83 16.90 5.18 5.43
CA LEU A 83 15.61 5.45 4.79
C LEU A 83 14.78 6.43 5.60
N ILE A 84 14.75 6.27 6.93
CA ILE A 84 14.06 7.20 7.84
C ILE A 84 14.67 8.60 7.73
N GLN A 85 16.00 8.69 7.71
CA GLN A 85 16.71 9.96 7.53
C GLN A 85 16.40 10.62 6.17
N ASN A 86 16.37 9.82 5.10
CA ASN A 86 16.05 10.32 3.77
C ASN A 86 14.60 10.80 3.68
N LEU A 87 13.66 10.10 4.31
CA LEU A 87 12.26 10.50 4.38
C LEU A 87 12.10 11.82 5.18
N GLY A 88 12.88 11.98 6.26
CA GLY A 88 12.97 13.22 7.02
C GLY A 88 13.54 14.39 6.22
N LYS A 89 14.56 14.16 5.37
CA LYS A 89 15.10 15.18 4.44
C LYS A 89 14.07 15.57 3.40
N LEU A 90 13.42 14.58 2.78
CA LEU A 90 12.35 14.82 1.81
C LEU A 90 11.22 15.67 2.39
N LYS A 91 10.80 15.37 3.63
CA LYS A 91 9.80 16.18 4.35
C LYS A 91 10.22 17.65 4.45
N LYS A 92 11.49 17.91 4.81
CA LYS A 92 12.02 19.28 4.91
C LYS A 92 12.01 19.98 3.56
N ASP A 93 12.45 19.30 2.51
CA ASP A 93 12.52 19.87 1.16
C ASP A 93 11.12 20.21 0.61
N VAL A 94 10.16 19.31 0.78
CA VAL A 94 8.76 19.54 0.39
C VAL A 94 8.17 20.72 1.17
N ARG A 95 8.46 20.82 2.47
CA ARG A 95 7.98 21.92 3.31
C ARG A 95 8.56 23.26 2.89
N LEU A 96 9.87 23.30 2.60
CA LEU A 96 10.53 24.50 2.09
C LEU A 96 9.91 24.93 0.76
N LYS A 97 9.78 24.00 -0.19
CA LYS A 97 9.16 24.26 -1.50
C LYS A 97 7.73 24.78 -1.36
N HIS A 98 6.93 24.22 -0.44
CA HIS A 98 5.57 24.68 -0.19
C HIS A 98 5.53 26.14 0.31
N ILE A 99 6.40 26.49 1.26
CA ILE A 99 6.49 27.85 1.79
C ILE A 99 6.95 28.82 0.70
N THR A 100 8.03 28.49 -0.01
CA THR A 100 8.55 29.31 -1.11
C THR A 100 7.48 29.54 -2.18
N SER A 101 6.74 28.49 -2.55
CA SER A 101 5.64 28.61 -3.53
C SER A 101 4.54 29.55 -3.07
N LYS A 102 4.15 29.50 -1.78
CA LYS A 102 3.17 30.44 -1.20
C LYS A 102 3.68 31.88 -1.17
N CYS A 103 4.94 32.08 -0.82
CA CYS A 103 5.56 33.41 -0.84
C CYS A 103 5.57 33.98 -2.26
N GLN A 104 5.98 33.16 -3.24
CA GLN A 104 5.99 33.58 -4.65
C GLN A 104 4.58 33.93 -5.13
N ALA A 105 3.58 33.09 -4.86
CA ALA A 105 2.19 33.37 -5.23
C ALA A 105 1.67 34.68 -4.62
N THR A 106 2.08 35.00 -3.38
CA THR A 106 1.73 36.26 -2.73
C THR A 106 2.36 37.46 -3.45
N LEU A 107 3.64 37.37 -3.79
CA LEU A 107 4.36 38.42 -4.53
C LEU A 107 3.77 38.63 -5.92
N ASP A 108 3.49 37.54 -6.64
CA ASP A 108 2.88 37.57 -7.97
C ASP A 108 1.50 38.23 -7.93
N SER A 109 0.69 37.91 -6.90
CA SER A 109 -0.60 38.55 -6.69
C SER A 109 -0.48 40.04 -6.41
N PHE A 110 0.51 40.47 -5.63
CA PHE A 110 0.73 41.87 -5.33
C PHE A 110 1.12 42.66 -6.59
N ILE A 111 2.07 42.14 -7.37
CA ILE A 111 2.51 42.76 -8.63
C ILE A 111 1.35 42.84 -9.63
N SER A 112 0.56 41.77 -9.74
CA SER A 112 -0.60 41.73 -10.64
C SER A 112 -1.72 42.69 -10.22
N SER A 113 -1.83 43.03 -8.93
CA SER A 113 -2.82 43.99 -8.42
C SER A 113 -2.37 45.46 -8.49
N ALA A 114 -1.07 45.70 -8.75
CA ALA A 114 -0.49 47.04 -8.81
C ALA A 114 -0.41 47.61 -10.24
N ASN A 115 -0.79 46.82 -11.24
CA ASN A 115 -0.95 47.20 -12.65
C ASN A 115 -2.43 47.19 -13.04
#